data_AF-A0A353DJE2-F1
#
_entry.id   AF-A0A353DJE2-F1
#
_cell.length_a   1.000
_cell.length_b   1.000
_cell.length_c   1.000
_cell.angle_alpha   90.00
_cell.angle_beta   90.00
_cell.angle_gamma   90.00
#
_symmetry.space_group_name_H-M   'P 1'
#
loop_
_entity.id
_entity.type
_entity.pdbx_description
1 polymer ?
#
loop_
_entity_poly.entity_id
_entity_poly.type
_entity_poly.pdbx_seq_one_letter_code
_entity_poly.pdbx_strand_id
1 'polypeptide(L)' 'IDDDQDCIILEVTLSQPDVGGEEASCHVGYRSCFYREIIRSDSGPKLNFIESEKSFDPVAVYGDTPNPTQL' A
#
# COMPACT_ATOMS: atom_id res chain seq x y z
N ILE A 1 9.04 -13.41 -15.60
CA ILE A 1 8.86 -12.73 -16.90
C ILE A 1 7.61 -13.34 -17.50
N ASP A 2 6.71 -12.52 -18.04
CA ASP A 2 5.49 -12.99 -18.71
C ASP A 2 5.79 -13.64 -20.08
N ASP A 3 4.76 -14.20 -20.73
CA ASP A 3 4.84 -15.00 -21.95
C ASP A 3 5.34 -14.21 -23.18
N ASP A 4 5.00 -12.93 -23.29
CA ASP A 4 5.43 -12.02 -24.35
C ASP A 4 6.61 -11.10 -23.96
N GLN A 5 7.17 -11.30 -22.76
CA GLN A 5 8.35 -10.61 -22.23
C GLN A 5 8.21 -9.09 -22.02
N ASP A 6 7.01 -8.54 -21.87
CA ASP A 6 6.82 -7.11 -21.55
C ASP A 6 6.64 -6.83 -20.04
N CYS A 7 6.53 -7.88 -19.22
CA CYS A 7 6.31 -7.80 -17.78
C CYS A 7 7.27 -8.69 -16.98
N ILE A 8 7.70 -8.18 -15.83
CA ILE A 8 8.53 -8.91 -14.85
C ILE A 8 7.85 -8.93 -13.48
N ILE A 9 8.04 -10.03 -12.77
CA ILE A 9 7.70 -10.17 -11.35
C ILE A 9 9.02 -10.14 -10.60
N LEU A 10 9.13 -9.24 -9.63
CA LEU A 10 10.27 -9.14 -8.75
C LEU A 10 9.90 -9.73 -7.40
N GLU A 11 10.61 -10.78 -6.99
CA GLU A 11 10.62 -11.22 -5.60
C GLU A 11 11.59 -10.31 -4.83
N VAL A 12 11.06 -9.57 -3.85
CA VAL A 12 11.83 -8.60 -3.08
C VAL A 12 11.64 -8.84 -1.59
N THR A 13 12.70 -8.61 -0.82
CA THR A 13 12.63 -8.48 0.63
C THR A 13 12.55 -7.01 0.97
N LEU A 14 11.50 -6.60 1.69
CA LEU A 14 11.41 -5.25 2.21
C LEU A 14 12.28 -5.14 3.46
N SER A 15 12.98 -4.02 3.62
CA SER A 15 13.73 -3.71 4.83
C SER A 15 13.01 -2.65 5.66
N GLN A 16 13.41 -2.51 6.93
CA GLN A 16 12.89 -1.45 7.78
C GLN A 16 13.29 -0.06 7.24
N PRO A 17 12.38 0.93 7.28
CA PRO A 17 12.70 2.32 6.91
C PRO A 17 13.63 3.01 7.91
N ASP A 18 14.52 3.88 7.43
CA ASP A 18 15.48 4.62 8.27
C ASP A 18 14.81 5.56 9.30
N VAL A 19 13.61 6.03 8.98
CA VAL A 19 12.81 6.98 9.79
C VAL A 19 11.86 6.29 10.78
N GLY A 20 11.97 4.97 10.93
CA GLY A 20 11.16 4.16 11.83
C GLY A 20 9.86 3.65 11.20
N GLY A 21 9.28 2.63 11.83
CA GLY A 21 8.18 1.84 11.29
C GLY A 21 8.64 0.45 10.84
N GLU A 22 7.70 -0.32 10.30
CA GLU A 22 7.93 -1.64 9.74
C GLU A 22 8.09 -1.58 8.21
N GLU A 23 8.35 -2.74 7.61
CA GLU A 23 8.47 -2.91 6.16
C GLU A 23 7.22 -2.38 5.40
N ALA A 24 7.43 -1.41 4.50
CA ALA A 24 6.34 -0.76 3.77
C ALA A 24 6.69 -0.38 2.33
N SER A 25 5.67 -0.36 1.45
CA SER A 25 5.77 0.07 0.05
C SER A 25 4.80 1.18 -0.33
N CYS A 26 3.76 1.43 0.48
CA CYS A 26 2.74 2.42 0.16
C CYS A 26 3.01 3.76 0.84
N HIS A 27 2.93 4.86 0.08
CA HIS A 27 3.18 6.22 0.57
C HIS A 27 2.15 6.72 1.60
N VAL A 28 1.02 6.03 1.78
CA VAL A 28 0.01 6.38 2.79
C VAL A 28 0.20 5.65 4.13
N GLY A 29 1.25 4.82 4.24
CA GLY A 29 1.67 4.17 5.49
C GLY A 29 1.48 2.66 5.55
N TYR A 30 0.88 2.03 4.53
CA TYR A 30 0.61 0.58 4.52
C TYR A 30 1.77 -0.24 3.96
N ARG A 31 1.78 -1.54 4.30
CA ARG A 31 2.77 -2.48 3.79
C ARG A 31 2.68 -2.58 2.26
N SER A 32 1.47 -2.71 1.72
CA SER A 32 1.19 -2.80 0.30
C SER A 32 0.33 -1.64 -0.19
N CYS A 33 0.47 -1.24 -1.46
CA CYS A 33 -0.48 -0.34 -2.10
C CYS A 33 -1.87 -0.97 -2.26
N PHE A 34 -1.96 -2.30 -2.22
CA PHE A 34 -3.20 -3.07 -2.28
C PHE A 34 -3.80 -3.31 -0.89
N TYR A 35 -3.79 -2.30 -0.02
CA TYR A 35 -4.29 -2.37 1.36
C TYR A 35 -5.83 -2.42 1.47
N ARG A 36 -6.54 -2.39 0.33
CA ARG A 36 -8.00 -2.45 0.23
C ARG A 36 -8.42 -3.37 -0.90
N GLU A 37 -9.56 -4.02 -0.72
CA GLU A 37 -10.22 -4.87 -1.71
C GLU A 37 -11.68 -4.45 -1.93
N ILE A 38 -12.23 -4.88 -3.06
CA ILE A 38 -13.66 -4.73 -3.33
C ILE A 38 -14.37 -6.00 -2.87
N ILE A 39 -15.31 -5.85 -1.95
CA ILE A 39 -16.22 -6.93 -1.54
C ILE A 39 -17.60 -6.73 -2.19
N ARG A 40 -18.22 -7.84 -2.59
CA ARG A 40 -19.59 -7.82 -3.10
C ARG A 40 -20.58 -7.70 -1.94
N SER A 41 -21.54 -6.79 -2.04
CA SER A 41 -22.65 -6.69 -1.10
C SER A 41 -23.98 -6.46 -1.84
N ASP A 42 -25.09 -6.70 -1.14
CA ASP A 42 -26.44 -6.56 -1.72
C ASP A 42 -26.75 -5.13 -2.18
N SER A 43 -26.10 -4.13 -1.56
CA SER A 43 -26.22 -2.72 -1.92
C SER A 43 -25.17 -2.26 -2.94
N GLY A 44 -24.43 -3.17 -3.58
CA GLY A 44 -23.34 -2.87 -4.51
C GLY A 44 -21.94 -3.17 -3.96
N PRO A 45 -20.87 -2.94 -4.73
CA PRO A 45 -19.50 -3.15 -4.28
C PRO A 45 -19.17 -2.23 -3.10
N LYS A 46 -18.52 -2.77 -2.08
CA LYS A 46 -17.99 -2.02 -0.94
C LYS A 46 -16.48 -2.18 -0.87
N LEU A 47 -15.81 -1.18 -0.32
CA LEU A 47 -14.38 -1.23 -0.08
C LEU A 47 -14.13 -1.83 1.32
N ASN A 48 -13.32 -2.87 1.38
CA ASN A 48 -12.87 -3.48 2.63
C ASN A 48 -11.37 -3.21 2.80
N PHE A 49 -10.93 -2.96 4.04
CA PHE A 49 -9.51 -2.82 4.35
C PHE A 49 -8.94 -4.20 4.65
N ILE A 50 -7.85 -4.55 3.96
CA ILE A 50 -7.16 -5.83 4.14
C ILE A 50 -6.13 -5.71 5.27
N GLU A 51 -5.46 -4.57 5.35
CA GLU A 51 -4.49 -4.26 6.40
C GLU A 51 -5.16 -3.49 7.53
N SER A 52 -5.03 -3.98 8.76
CA SER A 52 -5.66 -3.39 9.95
C SER A 52 -4.95 -2.15 10.46
N GLU A 53 -3.65 -2.03 10.19
CA GLU A 53 -2.82 -0.96 10.71
C GLU A 53 -1.80 -0.49 9.67
N LYS A 54 -1.28 0.71 9.90
CA LYS A 54 -0.21 1.27 9.08
C LYS A 54 1.13 0.76 9.60
N SER A 55 2.00 0.35 8.70
CA SER A 55 3.39 -0.01 8.98
C SER A 55 4.24 1.20 9.40
N PHE A 56 3.89 2.41 8.96
CA PHE A 56 4.55 3.65 9.40
C PHE A 56 3.60 4.87 9.38
N ASP A 57 3.99 5.95 10.07
CA ASP A 57 3.26 7.22 10.04
C ASP A 57 3.69 8.08 8.84
N PRO A 58 2.84 8.26 7.81
CA PRO A 58 3.19 9.07 6.65
C PRO A 58 3.35 10.55 6.98
N VAL A 59 2.73 11.07 8.04
CA VAL A 59 2.88 12.48 8.44
C VAL A 59 4.27 12.68 9.03
N ALA A 60 4.75 11.74 9.86
CA ALA A 60 6.11 11.78 10.38
C ALA A 60 7.18 11.70 9.27
N VAL A 61 6.91 10.95 8.19
CA VAL A 61 7.86 10.74 7.08
C VAL A 61 7.79 11.85 6.01
N TYR A 62 6.59 12.28 5.62
CA TYR A 62 6.38 13.19 4.49
C TYR A 62 5.90 14.59 4.89
N GLY A 63 5.61 14.82 6.16
CA GLY A 63 5.08 16.09 6.66
C GLY A 63 3.77 16.48 5.98
N ASP A 64 3.71 17.71 5.49
CA ASP A 64 2.54 18.29 4.84
C ASP A 64 2.49 18.06 3.33
N THR A 65 3.28 17.10 2.81
CA THR A 65 3.27 16.78 1.37
C THR A 65 1.86 16.35 0.95
N PRO A 66 1.27 16.95 -0.11
CA PRO A 66 -0.07 16.60 -0.54
C PRO A 66 -0.16 15.12 -0.89
N ASN A 67 -1.14 14.40 -0.35
CA ASN A 67 -1.41 13.02 -0.74
C ASN A 67 -2.25 13.03 -2.03
N PRO A 68 -1.68 12.62 -3.19
CA PRO A 68 -2.37 12.69 -4.48
C PRO A 68 -3.52 11.68 -4.62
N THR A 69 -3.64 10.76 -3.67
CA THR A 69 -4.63 9.66 -3.67
C THR A 69 -5.73 9.83 -2.61
N GLN A 70 -5.91 11.04 -2.09
CA GLN A 70 -7.04 11.36 -1.20
C GLN A 70 -8.38 11.28 -1.97
N LEU A 71 -9.39 10.70 -1.31
CA LEU A 71 -10.79 10.68 -1.73
C LEU A 71 -11.59 11.71 -0.91
#